data_AF-A0A7R8W4A4-F1
#
_entry.id   AF-A0A7R8W4A4-F1
#
_cell.length_a   1.000
_cell.length_b   1.000
_cell.length_c   1.000
_cell.angle_alpha   90.00
_cell.angle_beta   90.00
_cell.angle_gamma   90.00
#
_symmetry.space_group_name_H-M   'P 1'
#
loop_
_entity.id
_entity.type
_entity.pdbx_description
1 polymer ?
#
loop_
_entity_poly.entity_id
_entity_poly.type
_entity_poly.pdbx_seq_one_letter_code
_entity_poly.pdbx_strand_id
1 'polypeptide(L)'
;MDLWERIRDLALPLRQKVAMGFGKGVSHLHCGAFSKYILFAINFIVFLIGVIILITGIVGQVKKQEGIFQDFNEEGASNWFKHASVLILVTGLVIMLISALGCCGAIKESKCLLLTYSTIMLIFFIIVLVGSIMALVFKDKAVETLQKTAERTLKEYDPAKADLPSTKLWNKIQTEV
;
A
#
# COMPACT_ATOMS: atom_id res chain seq x y z
N MET A 1 -26.81 14.14 35.66
CA MET A 1 -25.98 12.93 35.83
C MET A 1 -26.68 11.70 35.24
N ASP A 2 -28.02 11.63 35.34
CA ASP A 2 -28.85 10.51 34.88
C ASP A 2 -28.92 10.27 33.36
N LEU A 3 -28.66 11.31 32.56
CA LEU A 3 -28.74 11.19 31.09
C LEU A 3 -27.58 10.36 30.51
N TRP A 4 -26.40 10.42 31.15
CA TRP A 4 -25.20 9.71 30.72
C TRP A 4 -25.26 8.20 31.01
N GLU A 5 -25.92 7.82 32.10
CA GLU A 5 -26.15 6.41 32.45
C GLU A 5 -27.19 5.77 31.52
N ARG A 6 -28.28 6.48 31.20
CA ARG A 6 -29.27 6.00 30.22
C ARG A 6 -28.71 5.80 28.82
N ILE A 7 -27.82 6.69 28.36
CA ILE A 7 -27.16 6.55 27.05
C ILE A 7 -26.18 5.35 27.06
N ARG A 8 -25.48 5.12 28.18
CA ARG A 8 -24.59 3.96 28.35
C ARG A 8 -25.36 2.64 28.29
N ASP A 9 -26.53 2.59 28.91
CA ASP A 9 -27.40 1.40 28.91
C ASP A 9 -28.04 1.14 27.55
N LEU A 10 -28.37 2.20 26.78
CA LEU A 10 -28.86 2.06 25.40
C LEU A 10 -27.78 1.61 24.42
N ALA A 11 -26.52 1.99 24.65
CA ALA A 11 -25.37 1.66 23.80
C ALA A 11 -24.76 0.27 24.09
N LEU A 12 -24.99 -0.30 25.29
CA LEU A 12 -24.53 -1.63 25.68
C LEU A 12 -25.00 -2.77 24.75
N PRO A 13 -26.29 -2.86 24.35
CA PRO A 13 -26.76 -3.90 23.44
C PRO A 13 -26.24 -3.70 22.01
N LEU A 14 -25.96 -2.46 21.57
CA LEU A 14 -25.29 -2.18 20.30
C LEU A 14 -23.83 -2.64 20.33
N ARG A 15 -23.12 -2.39 21.44
CA ARG A 15 -21.75 -2.89 21.67
C ARG A 15 -21.71 -4.43 21.70
N GLN A 16 -22.71 -5.06 22.31
CA GLN A 16 -22.83 -6.52 22.33
C GLN A 16 -23.25 -7.12 20.99
N LYS A 17 -24.11 -6.47 20.20
CA LYS A 17 -24.47 -6.92 18.84
C LYS A 17 -23.30 -6.79 17.86
N VAL A 18 -22.53 -5.70 17.94
CA VAL A 18 -21.28 -5.55 17.17
C VAL A 18 -20.24 -6.59 17.58
N ALA A 19 -20.10 -6.88 18.88
CA ALA A 19 -19.21 -7.95 19.38
C ALA A 19 -19.70 -9.37 19.02
N MET A 20 -21.01 -9.60 18.96
CA MET A 20 -21.60 -10.91 18.64
C MET A 20 -21.70 -11.20 17.13
N GLY A 21 -21.81 -10.17 16.29
CA GLY A 21 -21.78 -10.31 14.82
C GLY A 21 -20.43 -10.77 14.28
N PHE A 22 -19.35 -10.61 15.05
CA PHE A 22 -18.00 -11.00 14.66
C PHE A 22 -17.60 -12.42 15.08
N GLY A 23 -18.41 -13.11 15.90
CA GLY A 23 -17.95 -14.30 16.63
C GLY A 23 -18.83 -15.55 16.58
N LYS A 24 -20.06 -15.49 16.03
CA LYS A 24 -21.01 -16.62 16.06
C LYS A 24 -21.56 -17.05 14.70
N GLY A 25 -20.83 -16.75 13.61
CA GLY A 25 -21.23 -17.10 12.24
C GLY A 25 -20.35 -18.13 11.52
N VAL A 26 -19.39 -18.79 12.19
CA VAL A 26 -18.48 -19.76 11.56
C VAL A 26 -18.31 -21.00 12.44
N SER A 27 -19.42 -21.58 12.86
CA SER A 27 -19.37 -22.84 13.60
C SER A 27 -20.64 -23.62 13.34
N HIS A 28 -20.72 -24.21 12.14
CA HIS A 28 -21.20 -25.56 11.95
C HIS A 28 -20.86 -26.01 10.52
N LEU A 29 -20.57 -27.31 10.35
CA LEU A 29 -20.40 -28.04 9.09
C LEU A 29 -18.95 -28.13 8.56
N HIS A 30 -18.23 -29.21 8.91
CA HIS A 30 -17.15 -29.94 8.18
C HIS A 30 -16.09 -29.18 7.32
N CYS A 31 -16.07 -27.85 7.33
CA CYS A 31 -15.41 -26.91 6.41
C CYS A 31 -14.56 -25.87 7.18
N GLY A 32 -14.33 -26.10 8.47
CA GLY A 32 -13.54 -25.22 9.36
C GLY A 32 -12.03 -25.42 9.25
N ALA A 33 -11.56 -26.62 8.90
CA ALA A 33 -10.13 -26.90 8.71
C ALA A 33 -9.63 -26.40 7.35
N PHE A 34 -10.46 -26.55 6.31
CA PHE A 34 -10.16 -26.08 4.95
C PHE A 34 -10.03 -24.55 4.88
N SER A 35 -10.93 -23.82 5.54
CA SER A 35 -10.86 -22.35 5.64
C SER A 35 -9.61 -21.87 6.38
N LYS A 36 -9.18 -22.56 7.45
CA LYS A 36 -7.92 -22.26 8.15
C LYS A 36 -6.70 -22.50 7.27
N TYR A 37 -6.68 -23.62 6.54
CA TYR A 37 -5.57 -23.96 5.63
C TYR A 37 -5.47 -22.95 4.49
N ILE A 38 -6.60 -22.57 3.87
CA ILE A 38 -6.65 -21.53 2.85
C ILE A 38 -6.17 -20.18 3.41
N LEU A 39 -6.62 -19.81 4.60
CA LEU A 39 -6.20 -18.54 5.22
C LEU A 39 -4.69 -18.53 5.46
N PHE A 40 -4.13 -19.62 5.98
CA PHE A 40 -2.68 -19.74 6.16
C PHE A 40 -1.93 -19.69 4.82
N ALA A 41 -2.38 -20.44 3.82
CA ALA A 41 -1.73 -20.49 2.50
C ALA A 41 -1.74 -19.12 1.81
N ILE A 42 -2.88 -18.42 1.80
CA ILE A 42 -2.98 -17.07 1.21
C ILE A 42 -2.09 -16.08 1.96
N ASN A 43 -2.15 -16.05 3.29
CA ASN A 43 -1.29 -15.16 4.08
C ASN A 43 0.20 -15.48 3.88
N PHE A 44 0.56 -16.76 3.75
CA PHE A 44 1.94 -17.16 3.50
C PHE A 44 2.43 -16.73 2.12
N ILE A 45 1.61 -16.86 1.09
CA ILE A 45 1.93 -16.34 -0.25
C ILE A 45 2.10 -14.82 -0.22
N VAL A 46 1.19 -14.10 0.45
CA VAL A 46 1.28 -12.64 0.61
C VAL A 46 2.54 -12.25 1.39
N PHE A 47 2.96 -13.04 2.37
CA PHE A 47 4.22 -12.83 3.08
C PHE A 47 5.43 -12.93 2.14
N LEU A 48 5.49 -13.96 1.29
CA LEU A 48 6.56 -14.11 0.29
C LEU A 48 6.59 -12.93 -0.69
N ILE A 49 5.42 -12.48 -1.15
CA ILE A 49 5.30 -11.29 -2.00
C ILE A 49 5.82 -10.06 -1.27
N GLY A 50 5.46 -9.87 0.00
CA GLY A 50 5.97 -8.77 0.83
C GLY A 50 7.50 -8.78 0.97
N VAL A 51 8.11 -9.95 1.11
CA VAL A 51 9.58 -10.12 1.13
C VAL A 51 10.19 -9.70 -0.21
N ILE A 52 9.62 -10.11 -1.33
CA ILE A 52 10.11 -9.70 -2.66
C ILE A 52 10.03 -8.17 -2.82
N ILE A 53 8.91 -7.56 -2.43
CA ILE A 53 8.73 -6.10 -2.49
C ILE A 53 9.73 -5.37 -1.58
N LEU A 54 10.02 -5.92 -0.39
CA LEU A 54 11.05 -5.36 0.48
C LEU A 54 12.43 -5.42 -0.16
N ILE A 55 12.81 -6.56 -0.73
CA ILE A 55 14.10 -6.73 -1.40
C ILE A 55 14.23 -5.73 -2.56
N THR A 56 13.19 -5.58 -3.40
CA THR A 56 13.23 -4.60 -4.50
C THR A 56 13.34 -3.17 -3.99
N GLY A 57 12.66 -2.82 -2.89
CA GLY A 57 12.81 -1.53 -2.22
C GLY A 57 14.23 -1.27 -1.71
N ILE A 58 14.87 -2.28 -1.09
CA ILE A 58 16.25 -2.18 -0.58
C ILE A 58 17.23 -2.01 -1.75
N VAL A 59 17.11 -2.84 -2.78
CA VAL A 59 17.93 -2.74 -4.00
C VAL A 59 17.77 -1.36 -4.65
N GLY A 60 16.55 -0.81 -4.65
CA GLY A 60 16.29 0.55 -5.12
C GLY A 60 17.06 1.62 -4.34
N GLN A 61 17.14 1.52 -3.02
CA GLN A 61 17.92 2.46 -2.20
C GLN A 61 19.44 2.30 -2.40
N VAL A 62 19.94 1.08 -2.55
CA VAL A 62 21.36 0.81 -2.79
C VAL A 62 21.80 1.40 -4.13
N LYS A 63 21.09 1.08 -5.22
CA LYS A 63 21.36 1.61 -6.56
C LYS A 63 21.24 3.14 -6.64
N LYS A 64 20.40 3.73 -5.79
CA LYS A 64 20.31 5.19 -5.64
C LYS A 64 21.57 5.78 -5.00
N GLN A 65 22.15 5.12 -3.99
CA GLN A 65 23.40 5.59 -3.37
C GLN A 65 24.61 5.46 -4.30
N GLU A 66 24.63 4.43 -5.15
CA GLU A 66 25.67 4.21 -6.17
C GLU A 66 25.60 5.21 -7.34
N GLY A 67 24.64 6.12 -7.35
CA GLY A 67 24.52 7.14 -8.39
C GLY A 67 24.01 6.62 -9.74
N ILE A 68 23.64 5.34 -9.84
CA ILE A 68 23.14 4.71 -11.08
C ILE A 68 21.85 5.39 -11.58
N PHE A 69 21.06 5.98 -10.67
CA PHE A 69 19.86 6.76 -10.99
C PHE A 69 20.11 8.28 -11.09
N GLN A 70 21.36 8.75 -11.13
CA GLN A 70 21.67 10.19 -11.31
C GLN A 70 21.19 10.73 -12.67
N ASP A 71 21.04 9.88 -13.69
CA ASP A 71 20.42 10.26 -14.96
C ASP A 71 18.94 10.68 -14.83
N PHE A 72 18.25 10.29 -13.74
CA PHE A 72 16.89 10.71 -13.43
C PHE A 72 16.83 11.88 -12.43
N ASN A 73 17.99 12.44 -12.03
CA ASN A 73 18.07 13.55 -11.07
C ASN A 73 17.91 14.94 -11.70
N GLU A 74 17.69 15.05 -13.01
CA GLU A 74 17.45 16.37 -13.59
C GLU A 74 16.08 16.94 -13.20
N GLU A 75 16.19 18.12 -12.61
CA GLU A 75 15.22 19.19 -12.43
C GLU A 75 13.76 18.77 -12.22
N GLY A 76 13.46 18.37 -10.99
CA GLY A 76 12.08 18.16 -10.49
C GLY A 76 11.73 16.69 -10.25
N ALA A 77 12.47 15.75 -10.86
CA ALA A 77 12.19 14.33 -10.70
C ALA A 77 12.78 13.68 -9.42
N SER A 78 13.76 14.33 -8.82
CA SER A 78 14.55 13.75 -7.71
C SER A 78 13.74 13.51 -6.43
N ASN A 79 12.73 14.34 -6.14
CA ASN A 79 11.95 14.18 -4.91
C ASN A 79 10.96 13.02 -5.03
N TRP A 80 10.23 12.89 -6.14
CA TRP A 80 9.21 11.86 -6.27
C TRP A 80 9.80 10.46 -6.32
N PHE A 81 10.94 10.26 -6.99
CA PHE A 81 11.64 8.97 -7.00
C PHE A 81 12.14 8.61 -5.60
N LYS A 82 12.70 9.59 -4.87
CA LYS A 82 13.12 9.41 -3.47
C LYS A 82 11.96 8.98 -2.58
N HIS A 83 10.79 9.60 -2.74
CA HIS A 83 9.59 9.22 -2.00
C HIS A 83 9.06 7.85 -2.43
N ALA A 84 9.06 7.54 -3.72
CA ALA A 84 8.57 6.27 -4.26
C ALA A 84 9.34 5.07 -3.71
N SER A 85 10.68 5.10 -3.70
CA SER A 85 11.49 3.99 -3.16
C SER A 85 11.25 3.75 -1.67
N VAL A 86 11.07 4.83 -0.89
CA VAL A 86 10.75 4.76 0.54
C VAL A 86 9.33 4.20 0.74
N LEU A 87 8.37 4.61 -0.09
CA LEU A 87 6.99 4.09 -0.03
C LEU A 87 6.94 2.58 -0.32
N ILE A 88 7.70 2.09 -1.29
CA ILE A 88 7.79 0.66 -1.61
C ILE A 88 8.34 -0.13 -0.40
N LEU A 89 9.38 0.39 0.25
CA LEU A 89 9.95 -0.21 1.47
C LEU A 89 8.94 -0.29 2.61
N VAL A 90 8.30 0.83 2.93
CA VAL A 90 7.32 0.90 4.03
C VAL A 90 6.14 -0.02 3.74
N THR A 91 5.64 -0.01 2.50
CA THR A 91 4.52 -0.86 2.08
C THR A 91 4.88 -2.35 2.17
N GLY A 92 6.06 -2.74 1.70
CA GLY A 92 6.54 -4.12 1.81
C GLY A 92 6.65 -4.58 3.26
N LEU A 93 7.17 -3.73 4.15
CA LEU A 93 7.28 -4.04 5.59
C LEU A 93 5.90 -4.24 6.22
N VAL A 94 4.96 -3.35 5.93
CA VAL A 94 3.59 -3.43 6.41
C VAL A 94 2.91 -4.72 5.93
N ILE A 95 3.02 -5.06 4.64
CA ILE A 95 2.45 -6.30 4.08
C ILE A 95 3.04 -7.53 4.77
N MET A 96 4.35 -7.54 5.00
CA MET A 96 5.05 -8.64 5.67
C MET A 96 4.58 -8.80 7.13
N LEU A 97 4.42 -7.71 7.87
CA LEU A 97 3.96 -7.74 9.26
C LEU A 97 2.50 -8.22 9.37
N ILE A 98 1.63 -7.68 8.51
CA ILE A 98 0.20 -8.04 8.53
C ILE A 98 0.00 -9.51 8.14
N SER A 99 0.73 -9.99 7.13
CA SER A 99 0.65 -11.39 6.70
C SER A 99 1.27 -12.35 7.73
N ALA A 100 2.35 -11.97 8.41
CA ALA A 100 2.89 -12.72 9.54
C ALA A 100 1.87 -12.82 10.69
N LEU A 101 1.18 -11.71 11.02
CA LEU A 101 0.09 -11.73 12.00
C LEU A 101 -1.08 -12.62 11.56
N GLY A 102 -1.41 -12.65 10.26
CA GLY A 102 -2.41 -13.55 9.68
C GLY A 102 -2.01 -15.02 9.82
N CYS A 103 -0.76 -15.37 9.54
CA CYS A 103 -0.20 -16.70 9.74
C CYS A 103 -0.20 -17.11 11.23
N CYS A 104 0.24 -16.21 12.13
CA CYS A 104 0.19 -16.45 13.57
C CYS A 104 -1.25 -16.60 14.09
N GLY A 105 -2.19 -15.82 13.56
CA GLY A 105 -3.62 -15.91 13.85
C GLY A 105 -4.23 -17.26 13.46
N ALA A 106 -3.82 -17.79 12.31
CA ALA A 106 -4.24 -19.12 11.84
C ALA A 106 -3.65 -20.26 12.70
N ILE A 107 -2.38 -20.16 13.11
CA ILE A 107 -1.69 -21.20 13.90
C ILE A 107 -2.16 -21.22 15.35
N LYS A 108 -2.32 -20.05 15.99
CA LYS A 108 -2.51 -19.96 17.45
C LYS A 108 -3.95 -20.21 17.91
N GLU A 109 -4.87 -20.46 16.97
CA GLU A 109 -6.31 -20.71 17.15
C GLU A 109 -7.03 -19.70 18.10
N SER A 110 -6.39 -18.57 18.35
CA SER A 110 -6.84 -17.58 19.31
C SER A 110 -7.79 -16.62 18.63
N LYS A 111 -9.06 -16.66 19.06
CA LYS A 111 -10.11 -15.75 18.58
C LYS A 111 -9.70 -14.28 18.73
N CYS A 112 -8.93 -13.94 19.76
CA CYS A 112 -8.41 -12.59 19.98
C CYS A 112 -7.42 -12.16 18.87
N LEU A 113 -6.54 -13.06 18.44
CA LEU A 113 -5.55 -12.78 17.40
C LEU A 113 -6.17 -12.65 16.00
N LEU A 114 -7.20 -13.47 15.71
CA LEU A 114 -7.94 -13.37 14.45
C LEU A 114 -8.81 -12.10 14.39
N LEU A 115 -9.40 -11.71 15.53
CA LEU A 115 -10.25 -10.51 15.62
C LEU A 115 -9.43 -9.22 15.54
N THR A 116 -8.23 -9.20 16.14
CA THR A 116 -7.28 -8.09 15.99
C THR A 116 -6.76 -7.97 14.55
N TYR A 117 -6.38 -9.08 13.90
CA TYR A 117 -6.03 -9.10 12.47
C TYR A 117 -7.14 -8.51 11.61
N SER A 118 -8.38 -8.94 11.82
CA SER A 118 -9.51 -8.47 11.02
C SER A 118 -9.82 -6.98 11.27
N THR A 119 -9.65 -6.49 12.50
CA THR A 119 -9.79 -5.07 12.83
C THR A 119 -8.73 -4.22 12.12
N ILE A 120 -7.47 -4.66 12.12
CA ILE A 120 -6.37 -3.97 11.43
C ILE A 120 -6.61 -3.92 9.93
N MET A 121 -7.07 -5.03 9.34
CA MET A 121 -7.40 -5.08 7.91
C MET A 121 -8.55 -4.14 7.53
N LEU A 122 -9.56 -4.04 8.38
CA LEU A 122 -10.67 -3.10 8.17
C LEU A 122 -10.20 -1.64 8.21
N ILE A 123 -9.29 -1.29 9.12
CA ILE A 123 -8.68 0.03 9.16
C ILE A 123 -7.86 0.30 7.89
N PHE A 124 -7.07 -0.69 7.43
CA PHE A 124 -6.34 -0.59 6.17
C PHE A 124 -7.25 -0.36 4.97
N PHE A 125 -8.38 -1.07 4.92
CA PHE A 125 -9.36 -0.89 3.87
C PHE A 125 -9.93 0.54 3.84
N ILE A 126 -10.25 1.11 5.01
CA ILE A 126 -10.71 2.51 5.10
C ILE A 126 -9.62 3.49 4.60
N ILE A 127 -8.36 3.30 5.01
CA ILE A 127 -7.24 4.14 4.57
C ILE A 127 -7.07 4.08 3.06
N VAL A 128 -7.08 2.87 2.48
CA VAL A 128 -6.96 2.67 1.02
C VAL A 128 -8.14 3.28 0.28
N LEU A 129 -9.37 3.16 0.80
CA LEU A 129 -10.55 3.78 0.19
C LEU A 129 -10.44 5.30 0.16
N VAL A 130 -10.08 5.91 1.28
CA VAL A 130 -9.88 7.36 1.37
C VAL A 130 -8.76 7.81 0.43
N GLY A 131 -7.63 7.09 0.40
CA GLY A 131 -6.52 7.35 -0.52
C GLY A 131 -6.92 7.21 -1.98
N SER A 132 -7.73 6.21 -2.32
CA SER A 132 -8.24 6.00 -3.69
C SER A 132 -9.16 7.13 -4.13
N ILE A 133 -10.07 7.57 -3.26
CA ILE A 133 -10.93 8.73 -3.53
C ILE A 133 -10.10 9.99 -3.73
N MET A 134 -9.12 10.24 -2.84
CA MET A 134 -8.20 11.37 -3.00
C MET A 134 -7.44 11.29 -4.33
N ALA A 135 -6.90 10.13 -4.70
CA ALA A 135 -6.18 9.96 -5.96
C ALA A 135 -7.06 10.29 -7.18
N LEU A 136 -8.35 9.90 -7.16
CA LEU A 136 -9.30 10.23 -8.22
C LEU A 136 -9.61 11.73 -8.28
N VAL A 137 -9.72 12.41 -7.13
CA VAL A 137 -10.00 13.85 -7.07
C VAL A 137 -8.79 14.67 -7.56
N PHE A 138 -7.56 14.26 -7.23
CA PHE A 138 -6.35 14.97 -7.62
C PHE A 138 -5.81 14.60 -9.01
N LYS A 139 -6.43 13.62 -9.69
CA LYS A 139 -5.96 13.14 -11.00
C LYS A 139 -5.81 14.28 -12.02
N ASP A 140 -6.76 15.21 -12.06
CA ASP A 140 -6.78 16.28 -13.07
C ASP A 140 -5.64 17.27 -12.82
N LYS A 141 -5.33 17.55 -11.55
CA LYS A 141 -4.18 18.37 -11.16
C LYS A 141 -2.85 17.68 -11.42
N ALA A 142 -2.79 16.37 -11.23
CA ALA A 142 -1.61 15.59 -11.61
C ALA A 142 -1.38 15.65 -13.12
N VAL A 143 -2.42 15.46 -13.94
CA VAL A 143 -2.33 15.54 -15.41
C VAL A 143 -1.92 16.95 -15.86
N GLU A 144 -2.52 18.00 -15.31
CA GLU A 144 -2.16 19.39 -15.61
C GLU A 144 -0.68 19.68 -15.30
N THR A 145 -0.18 19.15 -14.18
CA THR A 145 1.22 19.30 -13.79
C THR A 145 2.14 18.54 -14.74
N LEU A 146 1.77 17.31 -15.13
CA LEU A 146 2.54 16.50 -16.07
C LEU A 146 2.60 17.16 -17.45
N GLN A 147 1.50 17.73 -17.95
CA GLN A 147 1.47 18.46 -19.21
C GLN A 147 2.40 19.68 -19.17
N LYS A 148 2.34 20.51 -18.12
CA LYS A 148 3.22 21.67 -17.97
C LYS A 148 4.70 21.29 -17.84
N THR A 149 5.00 20.11 -17.30
CA THR A 149 6.38 19.61 -17.24
C THR A 149 6.82 19.13 -18.62
N ALA A 150 5.98 18.38 -19.35
CA ALA A 150 6.27 17.94 -20.71
C ALA A 150 6.49 19.10 -21.68
N GLU A 151 5.67 20.17 -21.60
CA GLU A 151 5.86 21.35 -22.42
C GLU A 151 7.18 22.08 -22.13
N ARG A 152 7.60 22.10 -20.86
CA ARG A 152 8.88 22.70 -20.45
C ARG A 152 10.06 21.88 -20.96
N THR A 153 10.04 20.57 -20.73
CA THR A 153 11.13 19.69 -21.18
C THR A 153 11.21 19.60 -22.71
N LEU A 154 10.12 19.82 -23.44
CA LEU A 154 10.13 19.90 -24.90
C LEU A 154 10.75 21.21 -25.41
N LYS A 155 10.55 22.33 -24.72
CA LYS A 155 11.20 23.61 -25.08
C LYS A 155 12.71 23.57 -24.88
N GLU A 156 13.18 22.76 -23.95
CA GLU A 156 14.61 22.53 -23.65
C GLU A 156 15.23 21.39 -24.48
N TYR A 157 14.45 20.77 -25.37
CA TYR A 157 14.95 19.74 -26.26
C TYR A 157 15.89 20.34 -27.31
N ASP A 158 17.13 19.85 -27.35
CA ASP A 158 18.12 20.21 -28.36
C ASP A 158 18.70 18.94 -28.98
N PRO A 159 18.37 18.62 -30.25
CA PRO A 159 18.86 17.41 -30.90
C PRO A 159 20.37 17.44 -31.14
N ALA A 160 21.02 18.62 -31.09
CA ALA A 160 22.47 18.73 -31.23
C ALA A 160 23.23 18.38 -29.94
N LYS A 161 22.54 18.29 -28.80
CA LYS A 161 23.15 18.02 -27.49
C LYS A 161 22.54 16.76 -26.87
N ALA A 162 23.10 15.61 -27.24
CA ALA A 162 22.64 14.30 -26.79
C ALA A 162 22.80 14.05 -25.27
N ASP A 163 23.69 14.80 -24.61
CA ASP A 163 23.96 14.66 -23.18
C ASP A 163 22.93 15.38 -22.30
N LEU A 164 22.07 16.26 -22.86
CA LEU A 164 20.98 16.86 -22.08
C LEU A 164 19.96 15.77 -21.69
N PRO A 165 19.61 15.65 -20.41
CA PRO A 165 18.61 14.69 -19.94
C PRO A 165 17.21 14.92 -20.50
N SER A 166 16.83 16.15 -20.87
CA SER A 166 15.63 16.40 -21.69
C SER A 166 15.71 15.66 -23.03
N THR A 167 16.80 15.82 -23.77
CA THR A 167 17.07 15.14 -25.06
C THR A 167 17.15 13.62 -24.89
N LYS A 168 17.81 13.12 -23.83
CA LYS A 168 17.91 11.68 -23.52
C LYS A 168 16.55 11.06 -23.19
N LEU A 169 15.72 11.75 -22.41
CA LEU A 169 14.38 11.32 -22.04
C LEU A 169 13.47 11.23 -23.27
N TRP A 170 13.43 12.29 -24.10
CA TRP A 170 12.62 12.32 -25.31
C TRP A 170 13.06 11.27 -26.34
N ASN A 171 14.36 11.12 -26.56
CA ASN A 171 14.90 10.08 -27.44
C ASN A 171 14.50 8.68 -26.96
N LYS A 172 14.56 8.42 -25.65
CA LYS A 172 14.13 7.13 -25.09
C LYS A 172 12.63 6.88 -25.29
N ILE A 173 11.77 7.87 -25.03
CA ILE A 173 10.32 7.74 -25.23
C ILE A 173 10.00 7.46 -26.71
N GLN A 174 10.66 8.16 -27.64
CA GLN A 174 10.44 7.97 -29.08
C GLN A 174 10.97 6.64 -29.62
N THR A 175 11.91 5.99 -28.92
CA THR A 175 12.48 4.69 -29.36
C THR A 175 11.65 3.50 -28.84
N GLU A 176 10.89 3.68 -27.76
CA GLU A 176 10.08 2.64 -27.10
C GLU A 176 8.63 2.57 -27.63
N VAL A 177 8.23 3.51 -28.50
CA VAL A 177 6.92 3.59 -29.18
C VAL A 177 7.06 3.17 -30.63
#